data_AF-A0AAP2DRQ1-F1
#
_entry.id   AF-A0AAP2DRQ1-F1
#
_cell.length_a   1.000
_cell.length_b   1.000
_cell.length_c   1.000
_cell.angle_alpha   90.00
_cell.angle_beta   90.00
_cell.angle_gamma   90.00
#
_symmetry.space_group_name_H-M   'P 1'
#
loop_
_entity.id
_entity.type
_entity.pdbx_description
1 polymer ?
#
loop_
_entity_poly.entity_id
_entity_poly.type
_entity_poly.pdbx_seq_one_letter_code
_entity_poly.pdbx_strand_id
1 'polypeptide(L)'
;MPFKVFTLFFVLCSMVATAQLPLNDQQFFSRIKPGGPLPEKLLATRTAVFYPHFIAAKDLETMQTSFQRAGIDAVIYFENDLLMAGRDVSMATAQYLITREIANLVFVQKKDNIYSLLITTFNQKANFVEQDQPAWDVQDVSLEELLRKLYRAAVGSLKKENFLINDFPETSLNIEPIKGRRSEFFGIDLKVDPLAVPRFNDAAMDTALAAIMKEYPFKYKFTDPNLAESDLRKQGLLFVLRFVHARDKIAKTVMGYDMTKSESAIVSITYPGTQSQVKNIPADTEVFKFYFKHIDSGNVYLGTKWDADDTWQQALINQLRGLKAEMKIP
;
A
#
# COMPACT_ATOMS: atom_id res chain seq x y z
N MET A 1 -62.82 -13.41 -12.22
CA MET A 1 -61.41 -13.40 -12.64
C MET A 1 -60.70 -12.27 -11.91
N PRO A 2 -59.87 -12.53 -10.89
CA PRO A 2 -59.25 -11.48 -10.11
C PRO A 2 -57.93 -11.01 -10.75
N PHE A 3 -57.80 -9.69 -10.90
CA PHE A 3 -56.60 -8.99 -11.32
C PHE A 3 -55.48 -9.20 -10.27
N LYS A 4 -54.37 -9.83 -10.68
CA LYS A 4 -53.15 -9.92 -9.87
C LYS A 4 -52.37 -8.61 -10.01
N VAL A 5 -52.30 -7.85 -8.92
CA VAL A 5 -51.41 -6.70 -8.75
C VAL A 5 -49.97 -7.20 -8.68
N PHE A 6 -49.15 -6.79 -9.64
CA PHE A 6 -47.72 -7.07 -9.68
C PHE A 6 -47.01 -5.96 -8.89
N THR A 7 -46.68 -6.23 -7.63
CA THR A 7 -45.86 -5.33 -6.81
C THR A 7 -44.39 -5.58 -7.15
N LEU A 8 -43.80 -4.68 -7.94
CA LEU A 8 -42.38 -4.65 -8.26
C LEU A 8 -41.61 -4.11 -7.03
N PHE A 9 -40.94 -4.98 -6.29
CA PHE A 9 -40.07 -4.60 -5.18
C PHE A 9 -38.72 -4.15 -5.76
N PHE A 10 -38.46 -2.84 -5.77
CA PHE A 10 -37.17 -2.26 -6.15
C PHE A 10 -36.15 -2.57 -5.04
N VAL A 11 -35.31 -3.58 -5.25
CA VAL A 11 -34.06 -3.78 -4.51
C VAL A 11 -33.00 -2.93 -5.18
N LEU A 12 -32.58 -1.84 -4.54
CA LEU A 12 -31.35 -1.12 -4.87
C LEU A 12 -30.90 -0.31 -3.66
N CYS A 13 -30.25 -1.00 -2.73
CA CYS A 13 -29.36 -0.35 -1.77
C CYS A 13 -28.03 -1.11 -1.80
N SER A 14 -27.29 -0.91 -2.89
CA SER A 14 -25.89 -1.31 -2.99
C SER A 14 -25.09 -0.38 -2.08
N MET A 15 -25.01 -0.69 -0.79
CA MET A 15 -23.92 -0.17 0.03
C MET A 15 -22.65 -0.84 -0.49
N VAL A 16 -21.98 -0.21 -1.45
CA VAL A 16 -20.58 -0.51 -1.73
C VAL A 16 -19.82 0.02 -0.52
N ALA A 17 -19.69 -0.81 0.51
CA ALA A 17 -18.70 -0.58 1.56
C ALA A 17 -17.35 -0.69 0.87
N THR A 18 -16.82 0.44 0.40
CA THR A 18 -15.43 0.51 -0.05
C THR A 18 -14.57 0.28 1.18
N ALA A 19 -14.03 -0.93 1.31
CA ALA A 19 -13.15 -1.27 2.41
C ALA A 19 -11.97 -0.31 2.44
N GLN A 20 -11.73 0.28 3.61
CA GLN A 20 -10.64 1.21 3.85
C GLN A 20 -9.30 0.53 3.60
N LEU A 21 -8.33 1.29 3.07
CA LEU A 21 -6.97 0.81 2.91
C LEU A 21 -6.34 0.61 4.30
N PRO A 22 -5.65 -0.52 4.53
CA PRO A 22 -4.97 -0.79 5.79
C PRO A 22 -3.87 0.26 6.03
N LEU A 23 -3.65 0.62 7.28
CA LEU A 23 -2.56 1.52 7.68
C LEU A 23 -1.35 0.77 8.24
N ASN A 24 -1.50 -0.51 8.58
CA ASN A 24 -0.43 -1.38 9.07
C ASN A 24 -0.71 -2.86 8.80
N ASP A 25 0.31 -3.71 9.03
CA ASP A 25 0.24 -5.17 8.88
C ASP A 25 -0.92 -5.81 9.64
N GLN A 26 -1.11 -5.44 10.92
CA GLN A 26 -2.16 -6.04 11.75
C GLN A 26 -3.55 -5.77 11.16
N GLN A 27 -3.80 -4.54 10.73
CA GLN A 27 -5.04 -4.17 10.06
C GLN A 27 -5.21 -4.94 8.75
N PHE A 28 -4.16 -5.05 7.93
CA PHE A 28 -4.26 -5.79 6.66
C PHE A 28 -4.56 -7.28 6.88
N PHE A 29 -3.76 -7.97 7.69
CA PHE A 29 -3.88 -9.40 7.87
C PHE A 29 -5.13 -9.81 8.66
N SER A 30 -5.70 -8.93 9.48
CA SER A 30 -7.01 -9.19 10.14
C SER A 30 -8.19 -9.37 9.18
N ARG A 31 -8.02 -8.97 7.91
CA ARG A 31 -9.03 -9.10 6.85
C ARG A 31 -9.00 -10.49 6.22
N ILE A 32 -7.96 -11.27 6.47
CA ILE A 32 -7.77 -12.61 5.92
C ILE A 32 -8.16 -13.62 7.00
N LYS A 33 -9.01 -14.58 6.62
CA LYS A 33 -9.43 -15.69 7.49
C LYS A 33 -8.66 -16.96 7.13
N PRO A 34 -7.78 -17.46 8.02
CA PRO A 34 -7.11 -18.75 7.85
C PRO A 34 -8.10 -19.92 7.78
N GLY A 35 -7.63 -21.07 7.30
CA GLY A 35 -8.41 -22.31 7.19
C GLY A 35 -9.27 -22.41 5.93
N GLY A 36 -9.07 -21.52 4.95
CA GLY A 36 -9.73 -21.58 3.64
C GLY A 36 -9.13 -22.64 2.71
N PRO A 37 -9.81 -22.96 1.59
CA PRO A 37 -9.25 -23.81 0.55
C PRO A 37 -8.17 -23.06 -0.25
N LEU A 38 -7.29 -23.82 -0.93
CA LEU A 38 -6.42 -23.25 -1.96
C LEU A 38 -7.28 -22.67 -3.09
N PRO A 39 -6.85 -21.55 -3.73
CA PRO A 39 -7.54 -21.05 -4.92
C PRO A 39 -7.61 -22.11 -6.01
N GLU A 40 -8.81 -22.36 -6.55
CA GLU A 40 -9.06 -23.44 -7.52
C GLU A 40 -8.18 -23.35 -8.77
N LYS A 41 -7.81 -22.13 -9.17
CA LYS A 41 -6.99 -21.86 -10.37
C LYS A 41 -5.54 -21.51 -10.04
N LEU A 42 -5.05 -21.80 -8.82
CA LEU A 42 -3.70 -21.44 -8.40
C LEU A 42 -2.61 -21.98 -9.35
N LEU A 43 -2.78 -23.19 -9.89
CA LEU A 43 -1.80 -23.83 -10.78
C LEU A 43 -2.01 -23.53 -12.28
N ALA A 44 -2.96 -22.64 -12.59
CA ALA A 44 -3.32 -22.24 -13.94
C ALA A 44 -3.19 -20.72 -14.16
N THR A 45 -2.93 -19.95 -13.10
CA THR A 45 -2.93 -18.48 -13.12
C THR A 45 -1.74 -17.91 -12.38
N ARG A 46 -1.41 -16.65 -12.69
CA ARG A 46 -0.24 -15.97 -12.14
C ARG A 46 -0.44 -15.56 -10.69
N THR A 47 0.66 -15.58 -9.95
CA THR A 47 0.71 -15.33 -8.52
C THR A 47 1.74 -14.24 -8.22
N ALA A 48 1.37 -13.31 -7.35
CA ALA A 48 2.31 -12.36 -6.75
C ALA A 48 2.58 -12.78 -5.30
N VAL A 49 3.84 -12.63 -4.88
CA VAL A 49 4.30 -13.01 -3.55
C VAL A 49 4.66 -11.74 -2.77
N PHE A 50 4.08 -11.58 -1.59
CA PHE A 50 4.41 -10.51 -0.66
C PHE A 50 5.20 -11.10 0.52
N TYR A 51 6.32 -10.50 0.88
CA TYR A 51 7.22 -11.05 1.89
C TYR A 51 7.79 -9.97 2.83
N PRO A 52 8.16 -10.32 4.08
CA PRO A 52 8.83 -9.40 4.99
C PRO A 52 10.26 -9.13 4.52
N HIS A 53 10.72 -7.90 4.67
CA HIS A 53 12.01 -7.45 4.14
C HIS A 53 13.25 -8.19 4.64
N PHE A 54 13.15 -8.81 5.82
CA PHE A 54 14.24 -9.55 6.44
C PHE A 54 14.34 -11.00 5.94
N ILE A 55 13.47 -11.42 5.01
CA ILE A 55 13.63 -12.70 4.30
C ILE A 55 14.84 -12.59 3.36
N ALA A 56 15.78 -13.51 3.50
CA ALA A 56 16.99 -13.51 2.69
C ALA A 56 16.70 -13.89 1.23
N ALA A 57 17.50 -13.38 0.29
CA ALA A 57 17.37 -13.72 -1.13
C ALA A 57 17.39 -15.23 -1.40
N LYS A 58 18.24 -15.98 -0.69
CA LYS A 58 18.31 -17.45 -0.75
C LYS A 58 16.98 -18.12 -0.37
N ASP A 59 16.26 -17.57 0.60
CA ASP A 59 14.95 -18.09 1.01
C ASP A 59 13.92 -17.83 -0.09
N LEU A 60 13.98 -16.68 -0.76
CA LEU A 60 13.12 -16.38 -1.93
C LEU A 60 13.40 -17.33 -3.10
N GLU A 61 14.67 -17.63 -3.40
CA GLU A 61 15.06 -18.62 -4.42
C GLU A 61 14.55 -20.02 -4.08
N THR A 62 14.62 -20.39 -2.80
CA THR A 62 14.09 -21.66 -2.29
C THR A 62 12.57 -21.73 -2.47
N MET A 63 11.85 -20.64 -2.17
CA MET A 63 10.41 -20.53 -2.42
C MET A 63 10.09 -20.64 -3.91
N GLN A 64 10.78 -19.91 -4.78
CA GLN A 64 10.57 -19.94 -6.23
C GLN A 64 10.75 -21.37 -6.78
N THR A 65 11.83 -22.04 -6.40
CA THR A 65 12.10 -23.42 -6.79
C THR A 65 10.97 -24.35 -6.36
N SER A 66 10.44 -24.18 -5.15
CA SER A 66 9.32 -24.99 -4.67
C SER A 66 8.01 -24.66 -5.38
N PHE A 67 7.73 -23.40 -5.67
CA PHE A 67 6.54 -22.98 -6.42
C PHE A 67 6.56 -23.55 -7.84
N GLN A 68 7.69 -23.50 -8.53
CA GLN A 68 7.87 -24.14 -9.84
C GLN A 68 7.56 -25.65 -9.80
N ARG A 69 8.10 -26.36 -8.79
CA ARG A 69 7.82 -27.80 -8.59
C ARG A 69 6.33 -28.05 -8.36
N ALA A 70 5.69 -27.25 -7.52
CA ALA A 70 4.25 -27.34 -7.24
C ALA A 70 3.37 -26.95 -8.44
N GLY A 71 3.89 -26.20 -9.41
CA GLY A 71 3.13 -25.65 -10.54
C GLY A 71 2.52 -24.27 -10.26
N ILE A 72 2.95 -23.59 -9.20
CA ILE A 72 2.52 -22.24 -8.85
C ILE A 72 3.36 -21.24 -9.64
N ASP A 73 2.71 -20.42 -10.46
CA ASP A 73 3.37 -19.42 -11.29
C ASP A 73 3.59 -18.10 -10.53
N ALA A 74 4.59 -18.09 -9.64
CA ALA A 74 5.02 -16.88 -8.95
C ALA A 74 5.88 -16.03 -9.89
N VAL A 75 5.29 -14.93 -10.38
CA VAL A 75 5.92 -14.09 -11.42
C VAL A 75 6.54 -12.81 -10.88
N ILE A 76 6.22 -12.42 -9.63
CA ILE A 76 6.72 -11.20 -9.01
C ILE A 76 6.69 -11.30 -7.48
N TYR A 77 7.70 -10.70 -6.85
CA TYR A 77 7.92 -10.66 -5.41
C TYR A 77 8.01 -9.21 -4.92
N PHE A 78 7.24 -8.90 -3.89
CA PHE A 78 7.14 -7.57 -3.31
C PHE A 78 7.38 -7.61 -1.80
N GLU A 79 8.05 -6.60 -1.28
CA GLU A 79 8.13 -6.41 0.16
C GLU A 79 6.76 -5.97 0.70
N ASN A 80 6.40 -6.46 1.90
CA ASN A 80 5.09 -6.20 2.53
C ASN A 80 4.78 -4.71 2.66
N ASP A 81 5.80 -3.83 2.75
CA ASP A 81 5.67 -2.38 2.79
C ASP A 81 4.66 -1.83 1.76
N LEU A 82 4.62 -2.43 0.56
CA LEU A 82 3.74 -1.96 -0.53
C LEU A 82 2.25 -2.20 -0.28
N LEU A 83 1.88 -3.12 0.61
CA LEU A 83 0.49 -3.41 0.95
C LEU A 83 -0.17 -2.25 1.71
N MET A 84 0.63 -1.45 2.43
CA MET A 84 0.18 -0.36 3.29
C MET A 84 0.87 0.99 3.01
N ALA A 85 1.57 1.09 1.87
CA ALA A 85 2.31 2.28 1.44
C ALA A 85 1.45 3.52 1.08
N GLY A 86 0.18 3.55 1.49
CA GLY A 86 -0.73 4.65 1.23
C GLY A 86 -1.46 4.54 -0.11
N ARG A 87 -2.50 5.35 -0.28
CA ARG A 87 -3.50 5.19 -1.34
C ARG A 87 -2.93 5.13 -2.75
N ASP A 88 -2.08 6.07 -3.11
CA ASP A 88 -1.57 6.17 -4.48
C ASP A 88 -0.65 4.98 -4.81
N VAL A 89 0.15 4.53 -3.85
CA VAL A 89 1.02 3.35 -4.00
C VAL A 89 0.16 2.09 -4.11
N SER A 90 -0.80 1.87 -3.19
CA SER A 90 -1.67 0.69 -3.25
C SER A 90 -2.49 0.61 -4.55
N MET A 91 -2.96 1.76 -5.05
CA MET A 91 -3.64 1.84 -6.35
C MET A 91 -2.71 1.48 -7.52
N ALA A 92 -1.49 1.99 -7.51
CA ALA A 92 -0.51 1.69 -8.56
C ALA A 92 -0.04 0.23 -8.51
N THR A 93 0.20 -0.32 -7.32
CA THR A 93 0.50 -1.75 -7.13
C THR A 93 -0.65 -2.61 -7.63
N ALA A 94 -1.90 -2.33 -7.26
CA ALA A 94 -3.05 -3.07 -7.77
C ALA A 94 -3.16 -2.98 -9.29
N GLN A 95 -2.97 -1.80 -9.88
CA GLN A 95 -2.98 -1.64 -11.35
C GLN A 95 -1.84 -2.43 -12.02
N TYR A 96 -0.66 -2.46 -11.42
CA TYR A 96 0.46 -3.27 -11.89
C TYR A 96 0.10 -4.76 -11.89
N LEU A 97 -0.46 -5.26 -10.78
CA LEU A 97 -0.90 -6.65 -10.65
C LEU A 97 -1.99 -7.01 -11.67
N ILE A 98 -2.99 -6.13 -11.85
CA ILE A 98 -4.05 -6.29 -12.87
C ILE A 98 -3.43 -6.41 -14.27
N THR A 99 -2.50 -5.52 -14.61
CA THR A 99 -1.85 -5.47 -15.93
C THR A 99 -0.98 -6.70 -16.18
N ARG A 100 -0.39 -7.26 -15.13
CA ARG A 100 0.37 -8.53 -15.15
C ARG A 100 -0.52 -9.77 -15.10
N GLU A 101 -1.84 -9.61 -15.08
CA GLU A 101 -2.84 -10.69 -15.00
C GLU A 101 -2.67 -11.58 -13.76
N ILE A 102 -2.26 -10.97 -12.63
CA ILE A 102 -2.17 -11.67 -11.36
C ILE A 102 -3.57 -12.02 -10.87
N ALA A 103 -3.77 -13.29 -10.52
CA ALA A 103 -5.03 -13.80 -9.99
C ALA A 103 -4.92 -14.21 -8.51
N ASN A 104 -3.72 -14.59 -8.05
CA ASN A 104 -3.50 -15.07 -6.69
C ASN A 104 -2.44 -14.24 -5.96
N LEU A 105 -2.59 -14.16 -4.64
CA LEU A 105 -1.65 -13.55 -3.74
C LEU A 105 -1.13 -14.61 -2.77
N VAL A 106 0.18 -14.62 -2.55
CA VAL A 106 0.83 -15.38 -1.50
C VAL A 106 1.44 -14.37 -0.53
N PHE A 107 1.10 -14.47 0.75
CA PHE A 107 1.72 -13.68 1.80
C PHE A 107 2.63 -14.58 2.63
N VAL A 108 3.90 -14.24 2.66
CA VAL A 108 4.89 -14.82 3.58
C VAL A 108 4.88 -13.99 4.85
N GLN A 109 4.91 -14.67 5.99
CA GLN A 109 5.16 -14.06 7.28
C GLN A 109 6.19 -14.87 8.03
N LYS A 110 6.93 -14.22 8.91
CA LYS A 110 7.83 -14.89 9.83
C LYS A 110 7.78 -14.18 11.18
N LYS A 111 7.26 -14.85 12.19
CA LYS A 111 7.10 -14.32 13.54
C LYS A 111 7.60 -15.36 14.54
N ASP A 112 8.40 -14.93 15.52
CA ASP A 112 8.97 -15.82 16.55
C ASP A 112 9.68 -17.06 15.95
N ASN A 113 10.36 -16.84 14.82
CA ASN A 113 11.05 -17.87 14.02
C ASN A 113 10.13 -18.95 13.42
N ILE A 114 8.82 -18.72 13.37
CA ILE A 114 7.83 -19.55 12.67
C ILE A 114 7.49 -18.87 11.35
N TYR A 115 7.66 -19.58 10.26
CA TYR A 115 7.17 -19.18 8.95
C TYR A 115 5.67 -19.47 8.82
N SER A 116 4.97 -18.57 8.15
CA SER A 116 3.57 -18.74 7.76
C SER A 116 3.42 -18.38 6.28
N LEU A 117 2.63 -19.16 5.55
CA LEU A 117 2.14 -18.79 4.23
C LEU A 117 0.63 -18.66 4.26
N LEU A 118 0.12 -17.59 3.65
CA LEU A 118 -1.30 -17.37 3.37
C LEU A 118 -1.48 -17.28 1.86
N ILE A 119 -2.38 -18.07 1.28
CA ILE A 119 -2.65 -18.09 -0.16
C ILE A 119 -4.12 -17.81 -0.41
N THR A 120 -4.40 -16.81 -1.23
CA THR A 120 -5.77 -16.39 -1.55
C THR A 120 -5.85 -15.74 -2.93
N THR A 121 -7.06 -15.41 -3.38
CA THR A 121 -7.28 -14.72 -4.66
C THR A 121 -7.07 -13.21 -4.53
N PHE A 122 -6.57 -12.58 -5.58
CA PHE A 122 -6.51 -11.12 -5.66
C PHE A 122 -7.89 -10.57 -6.02
N ASN A 123 -8.41 -9.61 -5.24
CA ASN A 123 -9.74 -9.04 -5.48
C ASN A 123 -9.77 -7.98 -6.61
N GLN A 124 -8.65 -7.76 -7.31
CA GLN A 124 -8.50 -6.79 -8.40
C GLN A 124 -8.75 -5.33 -7.98
N LYS A 125 -8.54 -5.01 -6.70
CA LYS A 125 -8.72 -3.65 -6.15
C LYS A 125 -7.50 -3.24 -5.31
N ALA A 126 -7.40 -1.94 -5.03
CA ALA A 126 -6.29 -1.34 -4.26
C ALA A 126 -6.17 -1.86 -2.80
N ASN A 127 -7.22 -2.49 -2.28
CA ASN A 127 -7.21 -3.10 -0.95
C ASN A 127 -6.77 -4.58 -0.97
N PHE A 128 -6.42 -5.12 -2.13
CA PHE A 128 -5.85 -6.46 -2.44
C PHE A 128 -6.70 -7.69 -2.11
N VAL A 129 -7.35 -7.68 -0.96
CA VAL A 129 -8.24 -8.72 -0.45
C VAL A 129 -9.53 -8.07 0.01
N GLU A 130 -10.62 -8.84 0.06
CA GLU A 130 -11.87 -8.42 0.70
C GLU A 130 -11.80 -8.55 2.22
N GLN A 131 -12.77 -7.95 2.91
CA GLN A 131 -12.95 -8.22 4.34
C GLN A 131 -13.34 -9.68 4.54
N ASP A 132 -12.77 -10.31 5.57
CA ASP A 132 -13.05 -11.70 5.94
C ASP A 132 -12.73 -12.73 4.83
N GLN A 133 -11.80 -12.40 3.94
CA GLN A 133 -11.47 -13.23 2.79
C GLN A 133 -10.82 -14.56 3.23
N PRO A 134 -11.34 -15.73 2.81
CA PRO A 134 -10.72 -17.00 3.14
C PRO A 134 -9.36 -17.13 2.46
N ALA A 135 -8.38 -17.63 3.20
CA ALA A 135 -7.08 -18.00 2.68
C ALA A 135 -6.69 -19.38 3.18
N TRP A 136 -6.06 -20.15 2.30
CA TRP A 136 -5.34 -21.33 2.72
C TRP A 136 -4.10 -20.91 3.49
N ASP A 137 -3.85 -21.55 4.62
CA ASP A 137 -2.73 -21.23 5.49
C ASP A 137 -1.93 -22.46 5.90
N VAL A 138 -0.64 -22.25 6.14
CA VAL A 138 0.24 -23.24 6.73
C VAL A 138 1.35 -22.56 7.51
N GLN A 139 1.77 -23.20 8.60
CA GLN A 139 2.87 -22.73 9.43
C GLN A 139 3.89 -23.84 9.68
N ASP A 140 5.16 -23.45 9.81
CA ASP A 140 6.25 -24.32 10.23
C ASP A 140 7.46 -23.50 10.70
N VAL A 141 8.32 -24.09 11.52
CA VAL A 141 9.61 -23.50 11.90
C VAL A 141 10.64 -23.61 10.77
N SER A 142 10.50 -24.59 9.89
CA SER A 142 11.35 -24.81 8.73
C SER A 142 10.66 -24.40 7.44
N LEU A 143 11.30 -23.50 6.68
CA LEU A 143 10.81 -23.09 5.36
C LEU A 143 10.65 -24.29 4.42
N GLU A 144 11.58 -25.26 4.46
CA GLU A 144 11.51 -26.45 3.60
C GLU A 144 10.29 -27.32 3.92
N GLU A 145 10.00 -27.53 5.20
CA GLU A 145 8.84 -28.31 5.63
C GLU A 145 7.53 -27.60 5.32
N LEU A 146 7.49 -26.28 5.49
CA LEU A 146 6.36 -25.45 5.08
C LEU A 146 6.09 -25.62 3.58
N LEU A 147 7.11 -25.47 2.75
CA LEU A 147 7.01 -25.59 1.30
C LEU A 147 6.63 -27.02 0.86
N ARG A 148 7.10 -28.04 1.59
CA ARG A 148 6.69 -29.44 1.36
C ARG A 148 5.21 -29.67 1.66
N LYS A 149 4.67 -29.06 2.72
CA LYS A 149 3.23 -29.10 3.02
C LYS A 149 2.41 -28.44 1.91
N LEU A 150 2.85 -27.27 1.44
CA LEU A 150 2.23 -26.59 0.29
C LEU A 150 2.24 -27.47 -0.97
N TYR A 151 3.37 -28.07 -1.31
CA TYR A 151 3.48 -28.97 -2.47
C TYR A 151 2.47 -30.12 -2.38
N ARG A 152 2.37 -30.79 -1.23
CA ARG A 152 1.41 -31.89 -1.02
C ARG A 152 -0.03 -31.41 -1.15
N ALA A 153 -0.36 -30.25 -0.60
CA ALA A 153 -1.69 -29.66 -0.67
C ALA A 153 -2.06 -29.30 -2.11
N ALA A 154 -1.15 -28.66 -2.86
CA ALA A 154 -1.38 -28.25 -4.23
C ALA A 154 -1.52 -29.45 -5.18
N VAL A 155 -0.60 -30.40 -5.14
CA VAL A 155 -0.64 -31.60 -6.01
C VAL A 155 -1.81 -32.52 -5.66
N GLY A 156 -2.20 -32.58 -4.39
CA GLY A 156 -3.32 -33.41 -3.93
C GLY A 156 -4.69 -32.84 -4.27
N SER A 157 -4.82 -31.52 -4.46
CA SER A 157 -6.12 -30.86 -4.64
C SER A 157 -6.31 -30.19 -6.00
N LEU A 158 -5.24 -29.88 -6.74
CA LEU A 158 -5.28 -29.11 -7.98
C LEU A 158 -4.59 -29.84 -9.13
N LYS A 159 -5.05 -29.55 -10.35
CA LYS A 159 -4.40 -30.02 -11.57
C LYS A 159 -3.38 -29.01 -12.04
N LYS A 160 -2.14 -29.46 -12.29
CA LYS A 160 -1.09 -28.61 -12.87
C LYS A 160 -1.42 -28.31 -14.33
N GLU A 161 -1.54 -27.02 -14.66
CA GLU A 161 -1.81 -26.55 -16.02
C GLU A 161 -0.69 -25.65 -16.54
N ASN A 162 0.05 -24.96 -15.66
CA ASN A 162 1.20 -24.18 -16.05
C ASN A 162 2.52 -24.98 -16.01
N PHE A 163 3.27 -24.92 -17.10
CA PHE A 163 4.58 -25.55 -17.28
C PHE A 163 5.70 -24.55 -17.59
N LEU A 164 5.37 -23.27 -17.81
CA LEU A 164 6.33 -22.20 -18.05
C LEU A 164 6.32 -21.25 -16.85
N ILE A 165 7.05 -21.65 -15.81
CA ILE A 165 7.17 -20.91 -14.56
C ILE A 165 8.61 -20.42 -14.46
N ASN A 166 8.78 -19.15 -14.07
CA ASN A 166 10.09 -18.52 -13.92
C ASN A 166 11.02 -19.32 -12.99
N ASP A 167 12.31 -19.31 -13.30
CA ASP A 167 13.32 -20.00 -12.48
C ASP A 167 13.79 -19.16 -11.28
N PHE A 168 13.63 -17.83 -11.36
CA PHE A 168 14.15 -16.88 -10.37
C PHE A 168 13.04 -15.96 -9.83
N PRO A 169 13.10 -15.57 -8.55
CA PRO A 169 12.16 -14.62 -7.97
C PRO A 169 12.42 -13.22 -8.55
N GLU A 170 11.47 -12.68 -9.30
CA GLU A 170 11.54 -11.31 -9.80
C GLU A 170 11.23 -10.32 -8.66
N THR A 171 12.22 -9.56 -8.19
CA THR A 171 12.09 -8.59 -7.08
C THR A 171 12.21 -7.13 -7.51
N SER A 172 12.37 -6.86 -8.81
CA SER A 172 12.50 -5.50 -9.32
C SER A 172 11.21 -4.70 -9.14
N LEU A 173 11.28 -3.61 -8.37
CA LEU A 173 10.16 -2.73 -8.12
C LEU A 173 9.96 -1.74 -9.27
N ASN A 174 9.04 -2.05 -10.18
CA ASN A 174 8.66 -1.19 -11.31
C ASN A 174 7.24 -0.62 -11.13
N ILE A 175 6.97 -0.04 -9.96
CA ILE A 175 5.69 0.59 -9.66
C ILE A 175 5.87 2.10 -9.71
N GLU A 176 5.05 2.78 -10.51
CA GLU A 176 5.04 4.24 -10.68
C GLU A 176 3.72 4.82 -10.14
N PRO A 177 3.64 5.19 -8.84
CA PRO A 177 2.45 5.81 -8.27
C PRO A 177 2.19 7.23 -8.78
N ILE A 178 3.26 7.96 -9.11
CA ILE A 178 3.20 9.35 -9.54
C ILE A 178 3.03 9.39 -11.06
N LYS A 179 1.80 9.63 -11.52
CA LYS A 179 1.47 9.73 -12.95
C LYS A 179 1.89 11.06 -13.58
N GLY A 180 1.89 12.14 -12.79
CA GLY A 180 2.29 13.48 -13.23
C GLY A 180 3.77 13.75 -13.00
N ARG A 181 4.14 15.03 -12.95
CA ARG A 181 5.51 15.43 -12.62
C ARG A 181 5.75 15.39 -11.12
N ARG A 182 6.90 14.85 -10.72
CA ARG A 182 7.45 15.02 -9.36
C ARG A 182 8.19 16.35 -9.27
N SER A 183 7.93 17.11 -8.22
CA SER A 183 8.61 18.37 -7.91
C SER A 183 9.15 18.34 -6.48
N GLU A 184 10.42 18.68 -6.33
CA GLU A 184 11.12 18.83 -5.05
C GLU A 184 11.01 20.28 -4.53
N PHE A 185 9.80 20.83 -4.64
CA PHE A 185 9.39 22.13 -4.12
C PHE A 185 7.87 22.11 -3.97
N PHE A 186 7.32 23.07 -3.24
CA PHE A 186 5.88 23.21 -3.07
C PHE A 186 5.23 24.01 -4.21
N GLY A 187 4.09 23.52 -4.70
CA GLY A 187 3.31 24.23 -5.72
C GLY A 187 2.81 25.58 -5.21
N ILE A 188 3.09 26.66 -5.94
CA ILE A 188 2.66 28.02 -5.57
C ILE A 188 1.12 28.10 -5.49
N ASP A 189 0.43 27.32 -6.32
CA ASP A 189 -1.03 27.29 -6.41
C ASP A 189 -1.70 26.80 -5.12
N LEU A 190 -0.99 26.09 -4.23
CA LEU A 190 -1.49 25.73 -2.88
C LEU A 190 -1.94 26.95 -2.06
N LYS A 191 -1.45 28.16 -2.40
CA LYS A 191 -1.87 29.42 -1.77
C LYS A 191 -3.31 29.80 -2.06
N VAL A 192 -3.80 29.43 -3.24
CA VAL A 192 -5.11 29.87 -3.76
C VAL A 192 -6.09 28.71 -3.86
N ASP A 193 -5.59 27.53 -4.23
CA ASP A 193 -6.38 26.36 -4.51
C ASP A 193 -6.64 25.53 -3.25
N PRO A 194 -7.88 25.10 -3.00
CA PRO A 194 -8.23 24.42 -1.76
C PRO A 194 -7.73 22.97 -1.74
N LEU A 195 -7.25 22.59 -0.56
CA LEU A 195 -6.69 21.27 -0.26
C LEU A 195 -7.75 20.32 0.31
N ALA A 196 -7.90 19.14 -0.28
CA ALA A 196 -8.59 18.00 0.32
C ALA A 196 -7.67 17.31 1.34
N VAL A 197 -8.17 17.10 2.55
CA VAL A 197 -7.48 16.38 3.61
C VAL A 197 -8.29 15.13 3.97
N PRO A 198 -7.91 13.96 3.43
CA PRO A 198 -8.51 12.69 3.81
C PRO A 198 -8.44 12.44 5.32
N ARG A 199 -9.57 12.07 5.94
CA ARG A 199 -9.61 11.58 7.32
C ARG A 199 -9.02 10.16 7.43
N PHE A 200 -8.62 9.76 8.63
CA PHE A 200 -8.20 8.39 8.92
C PHE A 200 -9.38 7.47 9.26
N ASN A 201 -10.58 8.02 9.50
CA ASN A 201 -11.76 7.30 9.99
C ASN A 201 -11.55 6.63 11.35
N ASP A 202 -10.60 7.16 12.14
CA ASP A 202 -10.39 6.82 13.53
C ASP A 202 -10.57 8.10 14.35
N ALA A 203 -11.41 8.06 15.38
CA ALA A 203 -11.79 9.27 16.12
C ALA A 203 -10.60 9.96 16.80
N ALA A 204 -9.63 9.19 17.30
CA ALA A 204 -8.44 9.73 17.96
C ALA A 204 -7.48 10.33 16.92
N MET A 205 -7.24 9.63 15.81
CA MET A 205 -6.40 10.12 14.72
C MET A 205 -7.01 11.35 14.05
N ASP A 206 -8.33 11.38 13.82
CA ASP A 206 -9.02 12.51 13.19
C ASP A 206 -9.01 13.75 14.08
N THR A 207 -9.08 13.57 15.41
CA THR A 207 -8.92 14.67 16.36
C THR A 207 -7.51 15.24 16.32
N ALA A 208 -6.49 14.38 16.31
CA ALA A 208 -5.09 14.79 16.20
C ALA A 208 -4.80 15.47 14.85
N LEU A 209 -5.35 14.94 13.75
CA LEU A 209 -5.23 15.50 12.41
C LEU A 209 -5.85 16.90 12.37
N ALA A 210 -7.03 17.08 12.96
CA ALA A 210 -7.69 18.37 13.07
C ALA A 210 -6.88 19.39 13.89
N ALA A 211 -6.18 18.94 14.93
CA ALA A 211 -5.30 19.80 15.72
C ALA A 211 -4.07 20.25 14.92
N ILE A 212 -3.38 19.32 14.23
CA ILE A 212 -2.18 19.61 13.44
C ILE A 212 -2.51 20.49 12.23
N MET A 213 -3.61 20.23 11.54
CA MET A 213 -3.99 21.00 10.34
C MET A 213 -4.33 22.47 10.62
N LYS A 214 -4.51 22.88 11.88
CA LYS A 214 -4.57 24.31 12.25
C LYS A 214 -3.29 25.07 11.91
N GLU A 215 -2.15 24.36 11.81
CA GLU A 215 -0.90 24.96 11.37
C GLU A 215 -0.90 25.25 9.85
N TYR A 216 -1.76 24.62 9.04
CA TYR A 216 -1.79 24.85 7.60
C TYR A 216 -2.35 26.24 7.26
N PRO A 217 -1.62 27.09 6.50
CA PRO A 217 -1.98 28.50 6.35
C PRO A 217 -3.05 28.79 5.28
N PHE A 218 -3.47 27.80 4.49
CA PHE A 218 -4.36 28.00 3.35
C PHE A 218 -5.71 27.29 3.50
N LYS A 219 -6.59 27.45 2.51
CA LYS A 219 -7.91 26.82 2.49
C LYS A 219 -7.78 25.30 2.39
N TYR A 220 -8.45 24.58 3.28
CA TYR A 220 -8.54 23.14 3.24
C TYR A 220 -9.92 22.64 3.68
N LYS A 221 -10.26 21.40 3.32
CA LYS A 221 -11.48 20.71 3.72
C LYS A 221 -11.17 19.26 4.08
N PHE A 222 -11.69 18.80 5.22
CA PHE A 222 -11.64 17.38 5.56
C PHE A 222 -12.61 16.58 4.68
N THR A 223 -12.12 15.47 4.12
CA THR A 223 -12.87 14.63 3.19
C THR A 223 -12.89 13.18 3.64
N ASP A 224 -13.84 12.42 3.11
CA ASP A 224 -13.84 10.96 3.24
C ASP A 224 -12.58 10.39 2.56
N PRO A 225 -11.81 9.50 3.22
CA PRO A 225 -10.61 8.91 2.63
C PRO A 225 -10.85 8.05 1.40
N ASN A 226 -12.06 7.52 1.24
CA ASN A 226 -12.43 6.65 0.13
C ASN A 226 -12.88 7.40 -1.11
N LEU A 227 -13.20 8.69 -0.99
CA LEU A 227 -13.73 9.51 -2.08
C LEU A 227 -12.79 9.52 -3.29
N ALA A 228 -13.36 9.34 -4.49
CA ALA A 228 -12.59 9.36 -5.73
C ALA A 228 -12.11 10.79 -6.04
N GLU A 229 -10.95 10.90 -6.69
CA GLU A 229 -10.37 12.21 -7.06
C GLU A 229 -11.29 13.01 -7.98
N SER A 230 -12.08 12.34 -8.83
CA SER A 230 -13.12 12.97 -9.64
C SER A 230 -14.22 13.64 -8.81
N ASP A 231 -14.56 13.10 -7.65
CA ASP A 231 -15.60 13.65 -6.78
C ASP A 231 -15.03 14.74 -5.87
N LEU A 232 -13.75 14.68 -5.52
CA LEU A 232 -13.04 15.80 -4.87
C LEU A 232 -13.05 17.03 -5.78
N ARG A 233 -12.77 16.83 -7.07
CA ARG A 233 -12.82 17.89 -8.08
C ARG A 233 -14.20 18.52 -8.20
N LYS A 234 -15.28 17.72 -8.21
CA LYS A 234 -16.66 18.24 -8.24
C LYS A 234 -17.00 19.11 -7.03
N GLN A 235 -16.29 18.93 -5.91
CA GLN A 235 -16.41 19.77 -4.72
C GLN A 235 -15.52 21.03 -4.77
N GLY A 236 -14.84 21.28 -5.90
CA GLY A 236 -13.92 22.40 -6.08
C GLY A 236 -12.56 22.22 -5.39
N LEU A 237 -12.22 21.00 -4.94
CA LEU A 237 -10.91 20.69 -4.36
C LEU A 237 -9.95 20.33 -5.49
N LEU A 238 -8.81 21.02 -5.56
CA LEU A 238 -7.83 20.86 -6.64
C LEU A 238 -6.55 20.17 -6.19
N PHE A 239 -6.26 20.21 -4.88
CA PHE A 239 -5.18 19.46 -4.27
C PHE A 239 -5.70 18.40 -3.31
N VAL A 240 -4.92 17.35 -3.09
CA VAL A 240 -5.17 16.36 -2.05
C VAL A 240 -3.89 16.06 -1.28
N LEU A 241 -4.00 16.00 0.05
CA LEU A 241 -2.93 15.54 0.92
C LEU A 241 -2.86 14.02 0.86
N ARG A 242 -1.66 13.50 0.58
CA ARG A 242 -1.37 12.07 0.52
C ARG A 242 -0.13 11.77 1.37
N PHE A 243 0.08 10.49 1.63
CA PHE A 243 1.28 10.00 2.29
C PHE A 243 1.74 8.69 1.67
N VAL A 244 3.03 8.40 1.87
CA VAL A 244 3.60 7.06 1.74
C VAL A 244 3.98 6.57 3.13
N HIS A 245 3.65 5.31 3.45
CA HIS A 245 4.01 4.65 4.70
C HIS A 245 4.76 3.33 4.43
N ALA A 246 6.08 3.39 4.46
CA ALA A 246 6.97 2.26 4.13
C ALA A 246 8.36 2.52 4.72
N ARG A 247 9.23 1.51 4.76
CA ARG A 247 10.66 1.76 5.00
C ARG A 247 11.23 2.70 3.94
N ASP A 248 12.22 3.50 4.34
CA ASP A 248 12.74 4.61 3.54
C ASP A 248 13.18 4.22 2.14
N LYS A 249 13.85 3.06 1.99
CA LYS A 249 14.25 2.54 0.68
C LYS A 249 13.05 2.41 -0.26
N ILE A 250 11.96 1.82 0.22
CA ILE A 250 10.74 1.61 -0.57
C ILE A 250 10.02 2.94 -0.76
N ALA A 251 9.87 3.75 0.28
CA ALA A 251 9.24 5.07 0.22
C ALA A 251 9.91 5.98 -0.83
N LYS A 252 11.24 6.08 -0.80
CA LYS A 252 12.03 6.84 -1.78
C LYS A 252 11.88 6.26 -3.20
N THR A 253 11.95 4.93 -3.36
CA THR A 253 11.80 4.28 -4.66
C THR A 253 10.43 4.58 -5.28
N VAL A 254 9.33 4.40 -4.53
CA VAL A 254 7.97 4.65 -5.05
C VAL A 254 7.67 6.13 -5.25
N MET A 255 8.40 7.03 -4.58
CA MET A 255 8.37 8.47 -4.85
C MET A 255 9.34 8.90 -5.95
N GLY A 256 10.09 7.97 -6.55
CA GLY A 256 10.98 8.20 -7.69
C GLY A 256 12.32 8.84 -7.34
N TYR A 257 12.74 8.86 -6.07
CA TYR A 257 14.07 9.33 -5.69
C TYR A 257 15.16 8.42 -6.27
N ASP A 258 16.30 9.02 -6.61
CA ASP A 258 17.47 8.29 -7.07
C ASP A 258 18.14 7.56 -5.88
N MET A 259 18.14 6.24 -5.94
CA MET A 259 18.64 5.34 -4.90
C MET A 259 20.11 4.91 -5.10
N THR A 260 20.85 5.54 -6.02
CA THR A 260 22.27 5.22 -6.29
C THR A 260 23.21 5.43 -5.09
N LYS A 261 22.76 6.13 -4.04
CA LYS A 261 23.51 6.31 -2.79
C LYS A 261 22.93 5.38 -1.72
N SER A 262 23.70 4.35 -1.36
CA SER A 262 23.38 3.50 -0.22
C SER A 262 23.58 4.29 1.08
N GLU A 263 22.50 4.59 1.78
CA GLU A 263 22.52 5.29 3.08
C GLU A 263 22.22 4.30 4.21
N SER A 264 23.10 4.21 5.22
CA SER A 264 22.89 3.34 6.40
C SER A 264 21.94 3.94 7.44
N ALA A 265 21.56 5.21 7.26
CA ALA A 265 20.61 5.93 8.10
C ALA A 265 19.84 6.92 7.25
N ILE A 266 18.57 7.13 7.59
CA ILE A 266 17.70 8.09 6.95
C ILE A 266 17.98 9.45 7.58
N VAL A 267 18.40 10.40 6.75
CA VAL A 267 18.59 11.80 7.17
C VAL A 267 17.30 12.54 6.89
N SER A 268 16.46 12.69 7.93
CA SER A 268 15.21 13.46 7.84
C SER A 268 15.38 14.85 8.47
N ILE A 269 14.73 15.86 7.89
CA ILE A 269 14.66 17.19 8.45
C ILE A 269 13.37 17.34 9.26
N THR A 270 13.54 17.52 10.56
CA THR A 270 12.47 17.79 11.49
C THR A 270 12.50 19.25 11.91
N TYR A 271 11.37 19.72 12.43
CA TYR A 271 11.25 21.09 12.92
C TYR A 271 10.77 21.10 14.37
N PRO A 272 11.64 20.84 15.37
CA PRO A 272 11.30 21.08 16.77
C PRO A 272 11.16 22.59 16.99
N GLY A 273 9.91 23.07 17.12
CA GLY A 273 9.61 24.50 17.11
C GLY A 273 9.70 25.08 15.69
N THR A 274 10.51 26.12 15.48
CA THR A 274 10.67 26.84 14.20
C THR A 274 12.01 26.61 13.51
N GLN A 275 12.94 25.88 14.14
CA GLN A 275 14.27 25.61 13.58
C GLN A 275 14.33 24.22 12.94
N SER A 276 14.99 24.11 11.79
CA SER A 276 15.25 22.83 11.15
C SER A 276 16.36 22.07 11.89
N GLN A 277 16.13 20.80 12.19
CA GLN A 277 17.10 19.89 12.76
C GLN A 277 17.16 18.60 11.95
N VAL A 278 18.30 17.93 11.97
CA VAL A 278 18.47 16.62 11.35
C VAL A 278 18.11 15.54 12.38
N LYS A 279 17.14 14.68 12.04
CA LYS A 279 16.82 13.45 12.76
C LYS A 279 17.36 12.27 11.95
N ASN A 280 18.19 11.45 12.60
CA ASN A 280 18.63 10.19 12.03
C ASN A 280 17.62 9.10 12.43
N ILE A 281 16.99 8.48 11.43
CA ILE A 281 16.08 7.34 11.62
C ILE A 281 16.78 6.09 11.07
N PRO A 282 16.73 4.93 11.76
CA PRO A 282 17.29 3.70 11.25
C PRO A 282 16.68 3.33 9.89
N ALA A 283 17.50 2.79 8.95
CA ALA A 283 17.07 2.52 7.59
C ALA A 283 15.90 1.50 7.48
N ASP A 284 15.80 0.58 8.44
CA ASP A 284 14.77 -0.46 8.48
C ASP A 284 13.47 -0.02 9.18
N THR A 285 13.39 1.23 9.66
CA THR A 285 12.18 1.77 10.28
C THR A 285 11.18 2.23 9.21
N GLU A 286 9.92 1.86 9.38
CA GLU A 286 8.83 2.38 8.56
C GLU A 286 8.61 3.87 8.86
N VAL A 287 8.47 4.67 7.80
CA VAL A 287 8.30 6.12 7.91
C VAL A 287 7.08 6.59 7.14
N PHE A 288 6.47 7.65 7.62
CA PHE A 288 5.47 8.43 6.91
C PHE A 288 6.16 9.58 6.18
N LYS A 289 5.91 9.73 4.88
CA LYS A 289 6.22 10.95 4.11
C LYS A 289 4.93 11.50 3.52
N PHE A 290 4.58 12.72 3.92
CA PHE A 290 3.44 13.43 3.33
C PHE A 290 3.83 14.19 2.06
N TYR A 291 2.87 14.39 1.17
CA TYR A 291 3.03 15.19 -0.03
C TYR A 291 1.69 15.76 -0.50
N PHE A 292 1.77 16.83 -1.29
CA PHE A 292 0.61 17.41 -1.94
C PHE A 292 0.53 16.92 -3.37
N LYS A 293 -0.65 16.47 -3.79
CA LYS A 293 -0.92 16.07 -5.17
C LYS A 293 -1.94 16.99 -5.78
N HIS A 294 -1.63 17.52 -6.96
CA HIS A 294 -2.60 18.22 -7.78
C HIS A 294 -3.48 17.22 -8.52
N ILE A 295 -4.79 17.31 -8.32
CA ILE A 295 -5.77 16.31 -8.75
C ILE A 295 -5.88 16.22 -10.27
N ASP A 296 -5.74 17.34 -10.98
CA ASP A 296 -5.97 17.38 -12.43
C ASP A 296 -4.77 16.94 -13.24
N SER A 297 -3.58 17.41 -12.87
CA SER A 297 -2.35 17.04 -13.58
C SER A 297 -1.70 15.77 -13.04
N GLY A 298 -2.08 15.32 -11.84
CA GLY A 298 -1.40 14.25 -11.12
C GLY A 298 0.01 14.64 -10.65
N ASN A 299 0.39 15.93 -10.72
CA ASN A 299 1.68 16.41 -10.24
C ASN A 299 1.77 16.26 -8.73
N VAL A 300 2.96 15.88 -8.27
CA VAL A 300 3.25 15.67 -6.85
C VAL A 300 4.34 16.63 -6.39
N TYR A 301 4.08 17.27 -5.25
CA TYR A 301 4.94 18.27 -4.63
C TYR A 301 5.42 17.73 -3.28
N LEU A 302 6.70 17.36 -3.25
CA LEU A 302 7.32 16.68 -2.11
C LEU A 302 7.92 17.66 -1.10
N GLY A 303 8.21 18.89 -1.52
CA GLY A 303 9.04 19.83 -0.77
C GLY A 303 10.53 19.63 -1.06
N THR A 304 11.33 20.63 -0.71
CA THR A 304 12.79 20.64 -0.98
C THR A 304 13.60 19.69 -0.09
N LYS A 305 13.01 19.18 0.99
CA LYS A 305 13.70 18.39 2.02
C LYS A 305 12.98 17.06 2.23
N TRP A 306 13.75 16.03 2.55
CA TRP A 306 13.20 14.79 3.07
C TRP A 306 12.84 15.00 4.53
N ASP A 307 11.56 14.97 4.84
CA ASP A 307 10.98 15.35 6.14
C ASP A 307 10.07 14.24 6.71
N ALA A 308 10.35 13.00 6.29
CA ALA A 308 9.66 11.80 6.74
C ALA A 308 9.92 11.52 8.22
N ASP A 309 8.99 10.84 8.89
CA ASP A 309 9.14 10.50 10.31
C ASP A 309 8.48 9.16 10.65
N ASP A 310 8.88 8.55 11.76
CA ASP A 310 8.36 7.26 12.24
C ASP A 310 6.88 7.33 12.67
N THR A 311 6.41 8.54 12.98
CA THR A 311 5.01 8.81 13.34
C THR A 311 4.37 9.74 12.31
N TRP A 312 3.13 9.44 11.91
CA TRP A 312 2.41 10.24 10.93
C TRP A 312 2.18 11.68 11.43
N GLN A 313 2.02 11.89 12.74
CA GLN A 313 1.83 13.22 13.33
C GLN A 313 3.07 14.08 13.09
N GLN A 314 4.25 13.56 13.44
CA GLN A 314 5.49 14.29 13.30
C GLN A 314 5.83 14.52 11.83
N ALA A 315 5.64 13.51 10.97
CA ALA A 315 5.82 13.65 9.53
C ALA A 315 4.93 14.73 8.92
N LEU A 316 3.65 14.80 9.33
CA LEU A 316 2.75 15.85 8.87
C LEU A 316 3.18 17.22 9.38
N ILE A 317 3.55 17.34 10.65
CA ILE A 317 4.08 18.60 11.22
C ILE A 317 5.31 19.07 10.44
N ASN A 318 6.25 18.16 10.14
CA ASN A 318 7.45 18.49 9.38
C ASN A 318 7.09 19.00 7.98
N GLN A 319 6.16 18.33 7.27
CA GLN A 319 5.65 18.75 5.97
C GLN A 319 5.04 20.15 5.99
N LEU A 320 4.20 20.45 6.99
CA LEU A 320 3.54 21.75 7.11
C LEU A 320 4.53 22.87 7.45
N ARG A 321 5.53 22.58 8.30
CA ARG A 321 6.57 23.55 8.66
C ARG A 321 7.57 23.78 7.53
N GLY A 322 7.92 22.73 6.80
CA GLY A 322 8.68 22.80 5.55
C GLY A 322 7.99 23.68 4.52
N LEU A 323 6.68 23.51 4.33
CA LEU A 323 5.85 24.37 3.47
C LEU A 323 5.94 25.84 3.85
N LYS A 324 5.75 26.16 5.15
CA LYS A 324 5.84 27.55 5.63
C LYS A 324 7.22 28.15 5.42
N ALA A 325 8.26 27.40 5.78
CA ALA A 325 9.64 27.86 5.65
C ALA A 325 10.00 28.14 4.19
N GLU A 326 9.64 27.25 3.26
CA GLU A 326 9.92 27.40 1.84
C GLU A 326 9.13 28.55 1.20
N MET A 327 7.85 28.69 1.56
CA MET A 327 6.98 29.75 1.05
C MET A 327 7.13 31.10 1.77
N LYS A 328 8.01 31.19 2.77
CA LYS A 328 8.24 32.38 3.61
C LYS A 328 6.96 32.88 4.30
N ILE A 329 6.19 31.94 4.84
CA ILE A 329 4.95 32.23 5.58
C ILE A 329 5.28 32.26 7.07
N PRO A 330 4.86 33.29 7.81
CA PRO A 330 5.11 33.40 9.24
C PRO A 330 4.46 32.29 10.09
#